data_AF-A0A9D8MVM7-F1
#
_entry.id   AF-A0A9D8MVM7-F1
#
_cell.length_a   1.000
_cell.length_b   1.000
_cell.length_c   1.000
_cell.angle_alpha   90.00
_cell.angle_beta   90.00
_cell.angle_gamma   90.00
#
_symmetry.space_group_name_H-M   'P 1'
#
loop_
_entity.id
_entity.type
_entity.pdbx_description
1 polymer ?
#
loop_
_entity_poly.entity_id
_entity_poly.type
_entity_poly.pdbx_seq_one_letter_code
_entity_poly.pdbx_strand_id
1 'polypeptide(L)'
;EVKEPKYYKVMVGQKLTTLLEGKINAEGARIISGNVMTGLKTSAEGWLGAHATEVNVIPEGDHADEMLGWIMPRFNTFSTHRSYFSWLFGKKKEYVIDARVKGGERHMIMSGEYDKVFPMDIYAGYLIKSIIAGDIDRQEALGIYEVAPEDFAIAEFVDSSKLELQRIVREGLDILRKENA
;
A
#
# COMPACT_ATOMS: atom_id res chain seq x y z
N GLU A 1 0.53 -10.13 -15.37
CA GLU A 1 1.57 -10.86 -14.62
C GLU A 1 2.85 -10.97 -15.45
N VAL A 2 4.00 -11.08 -14.78
CA VAL A 2 5.32 -11.25 -15.42
C VAL A 2 5.55 -12.72 -15.72
N LYS A 3 5.86 -13.07 -16.98
CA LYS A 3 6.06 -14.47 -17.39
C LYS A 3 7.28 -15.12 -16.73
N GLU A 4 8.38 -14.37 -16.62
CA GLU A 4 9.65 -14.86 -16.07
C GLU A 4 10.30 -13.78 -15.18
N PRO A 5 10.01 -13.78 -13.86
CA PRO A 5 10.69 -12.91 -12.89
C PRO A 5 12.19 -13.18 -12.85
N LYS A 6 13.01 -12.13 -12.98
CA LYS A 6 14.48 -12.23 -13.08
C LYS A 6 15.15 -11.02 -12.43
N TYR A 7 16.38 -11.21 -11.97
CA TYR A 7 17.25 -10.12 -11.53
C TYR A 7 18.03 -9.55 -12.72
N TYR A 8 18.20 -8.23 -12.74
CA TYR A 8 18.91 -7.52 -13.79
C TYR A 8 19.92 -6.55 -13.18
N LYS A 9 21.06 -6.37 -13.84
CA LYS A 9 22.00 -5.28 -13.54
C LYS A 9 21.73 -4.15 -14.51
N VAL A 10 21.24 -3.02 -14.00
CA VAL A 10 20.79 -1.87 -14.79
C VAL A 10 21.32 -0.58 -14.16
N MET A 11 21.30 0.51 -14.93
CA MET A 11 21.58 1.84 -14.42
C MET A 11 20.30 2.48 -13.86
N VAL A 12 20.46 3.37 -12.87
CA VAL A 12 19.37 4.24 -12.41
C VAL A 12 18.84 5.05 -13.59
N GLY A 13 17.52 5.16 -13.72
CA GLY A 13 16.88 5.83 -14.85
C GLY A 13 16.81 5.01 -16.13
N GLN A 14 17.11 3.69 -16.10
CA GLN A 14 16.88 2.81 -17.25
C GLN A 14 15.41 2.83 -17.68
N LYS A 15 15.15 2.91 -18.99
CA LYS A 15 13.79 2.87 -19.54
C LYS A 15 13.16 1.50 -19.29
N LEU A 16 11.97 1.47 -18.69
CA LEU A 16 11.29 0.23 -18.30
C LEU A 16 10.89 -0.64 -19.49
N THR A 17 10.67 -0.05 -20.67
CA THR A 17 10.34 -0.78 -21.89
C THR A 17 11.37 -1.86 -22.18
N THR A 18 12.66 -1.53 -22.04
CA THR A 18 13.77 -2.47 -22.29
C THR A 18 13.76 -3.67 -21.33
N LEU A 19 13.14 -3.53 -20.16
CA LEU A 19 13.04 -4.58 -19.15
C LEU A 19 11.78 -5.42 -19.34
N LEU A 20 10.67 -4.79 -19.74
CA LEU A 20 9.32 -5.36 -19.72
C LEU A 20 8.84 -5.88 -21.08
N GLU A 21 9.42 -5.43 -22.19
CA GLU A 21 9.00 -5.78 -23.55
C GLU A 21 8.99 -7.30 -23.77
N GLY A 22 7.86 -7.82 -24.27
CA GLY A 22 7.62 -9.25 -24.50
C GLY A 22 7.42 -10.11 -23.23
N LYS A 23 7.68 -9.57 -22.04
CA LYS A 23 7.70 -10.32 -20.77
C LYS A 23 6.46 -10.12 -19.91
N ILE A 24 5.66 -9.09 -20.18
CA ILE A 24 4.42 -8.81 -19.44
C ILE A 24 3.22 -8.95 -20.37
N ASN A 25 2.09 -9.39 -19.81
CA ASN A 25 0.80 -9.09 -20.40
C ASN A 25 0.39 -7.70 -19.92
N ALA A 26 0.42 -6.71 -20.81
CA ALA A 26 0.16 -5.32 -20.49
C ALA A 26 -1.35 -5.03 -20.30
N GLU A 27 -2.21 -5.84 -20.91
CA GLU A 27 -3.66 -5.69 -20.75
C GLU A 27 -4.08 -6.08 -19.32
N GLY A 28 -4.68 -5.14 -18.60
CA GLY A 28 -5.19 -5.35 -17.24
C GLY A 28 -4.11 -5.48 -16.15
N ALA A 29 -2.90 -4.98 -16.38
CA ALA A 29 -1.81 -5.00 -15.40
C ALA A 29 -1.34 -3.60 -14.98
N ARG A 30 -1.07 -3.44 -13.68
CA ARG A 30 -0.40 -2.27 -13.11
C ARG A 30 1.10 -2.47 -13.10
N ILE A 31 1.85 -1.50 -13.60
CA ILE A 31 3.31 -1.46 -13.47
C ILE A 31 3.67 -0.50 -12.32
N ILE A 32 4.53 -0.96 -11.42
CA ILE A 32 4.95 -0.22 -10.23
C ILE A 32 6.48 -0.13 -10.24
N SER A 33 7.01 1.09 -10.18
CA SER A 33 8.44 1.33 -9.93
C SER A 33 8.68 1.33 -8.42
N GLY A 34 9.37 0.30 -7.94
CA GLY A 34 9.51 0.00 -6.51
C GLY A 34 8.64 -1.17 -6.07
N ASN A 35 8.57 -1.37 -4.76
CA ASN A 35 7.74 -2.42 -4.17
C ASN A 35 6.24 -2.08 -4.25
N VAL A 36 5.38 -3.08 -4.05
CA VAL A 36 3.92 -2.90 -4.17
C VAL A 36 3.33 -1.99 -3.09
N MET A 37 4.00 -1.84 -1.95
CA MET A 37 3.49 -1.13 -0.78
C MET A 37 3.78 0.38 -0.81
N THR A 38 4.95 0.77 -1.30
CA THR A 38 5.46 2.16 -1.30
C THR A 38 5.84 2.66 -2.70
N GLY A 39 5.82 1.79 -3.70
CA GLY A 39 6.23 2.11 -5.07
C GLY A 39 5.21 2.98 -5.81
N LEU A 40 5.67 3.58 -6.89
CA LEU A 40 4.88 4.50 -7.70
C LEU A 40 4.31 3.80 -8.93
N LYS A 41 3.02 4.01 -9.20
CA LYS A 41 2.40 3.59 -10.47
C LYS A 41 3.13 4.27 -11.63
N THR A 42 3.52 3.48 -12.62
CA THR A 42 4.25 3.93 -13.81
C THR A 42 3.71 3.23 -15.05
N SER A 43 4.21 3.64 -16.22
CA SER A 43 3.91 3.00 -17.50
C SER A 43 5.13 2.23 -18.01
N ALA A 44 4.92 1.39 -19.04
CA ALA A 44 6.03 0.70 -19.71
C ALA A 44 7.03 1.67 -20.36
N GLU A 45 6.62 2.90 -20.66
CA GLU A 45 7.47 3.95 -21.25
C GLU A 45 8.26 4.74 -20.20
N GLY A 46 7.92 4.58 -18.93
CA GLY A 46 8.58 5.25 -17.82
C GLY A 46 10.01 4.77 -17.58
N TRP A 47 10.60 5.27 -16.50
CA TRP A 47 11.98 5.02 -16.11
C TRP A 47 12.05 4.40 -14.72
N LEU A 48 13.12 3.65 -14.47
CA LEU A 48 13.41 3.13 -13.15
C LEU A 48 13.75 4.29 -12.19
N GLY A 49 12.96 4.44 -11.14
CA GLY A 49 13.16 5.48 -10.13
C GLY A 49 14.52 5.38 -9.42
N ALA A 50 15.05 6.50 -8.94
CA ALA A 50 16.38 6.58 -8.33
C ALA A 50 16.54 5.69 -7.09
N HIS A 51 15.49 5.57 -6.29
CA HIS A 51 15.45 4.76 -5.08
C HIS A 51 14.71 3.43 -5.25
N ALA A 52 14.32 3.08 -6.48
CA ALA A 52 13.63 1.83 -6.78
C ALA A 52 14.66 0.73 -7.08
N THR A 53 14.62 -0.36 -6.31
CA THR A 53 15.45 -1.55 -6.52
C THR A 53 14.74 -2.66 -7.28
N GLU A 54 13.44 -2.53 -7.49
CA GLU A 54 12.58 -3.52 -8.12
C GLU A 54 11.47 -2.87 -8.95
N VAL A 55 10.90 -3.65 -9.87
CA VAL A 55 9.76 -3.27 -10.69
C VAL A 55 8.74 -4.38 -10.58
N ASN A 56 7.58 -4.08 -10.02
CA ASN A 56 6.53 -5.04 -9.79
C ASN A 56 5.39 -4.85 -10.79
N VAL A 57 4.77 -5.97 -11.20
CA VAL A 57 3.62 -5.95 -12.08
C VAL A 57 2.51 -6.79 -11.48
N ILE A 58 1.43 -6.13 -11.08
CA ILE A 58 0.27 -6.76 -10.42
C ILE A 58 -0.97 -6.65 -11.32
N PRO A 59 -1.99 -7.49 -11.16
CA PRO A 59 -3.28 -7.28 -11.83
C PRO A 59 -3.91 -5.94 -11.41
N GLU A 60 -4.42 -5.15 -12.37
CA GLU A 60 -5.16 -3.93 -12.05
C GLU A 60 -6.51 -4.28 -11.39
N GLY A 61 -7.16 -5.35 -11.88
CA GLY A 61 -8.41 -5.90 -11.32
C GLY A 61 -9.69 -5.45 -12.03
N ASP A 62 -9.59 -4.68 -13.13
CA ASP A 62 -10.69 -4.04 -13.85
C ASP A 62 -11.74 -5.01 -14.43
N HIS A 63 -11.42 -6.30 -14.54
CA HIS A 63 -12.28 -7.33 -15.14
C HIS A 63 -12.97 -8.24 -14.11
N ALA A 64 -12.81 -7.95 -12.82
CA ALA A 64 -13.37 -8.77 -11.76
C ALA A 64 -14.73 -8.23 -11.32
N ASP A 65 -15.77 -8.54 -12.09
CA ASP A 65 -17.15 -8.23 -11.76
C ASP A 65 -17.63 -9.04 -10.55
N GLU A 66 -18.11 -8.34 -9.53
CA GLU A 66 -18.63 -8.98 -8.32
C GLU A 66 -20.14 -9.15 -8.43
N MET A 67 -20.59 -10.32 -8.87
CA MET A 67 -22.00 -10.64 -9.16
C MET A 67 -22.99 -10.27 -8.04
N LEU A 68 -22.59 -10.23 -6.76
CA LEU A 68 -23.43 -9.81 -5.63
C LEU A 68 -22.71 -8.87 -4.63
N GLY A 69 -21.72 -8.09 -5.10
CA GLY A 69 -21.02 -7.08 -4.30
C GLY A 69 -20.50 -7.55 -2.94
N TRP A 70 -20.95 -6.90 -1.86
CA TRP A 70 -20.49 -7.19 -0.48
C TRP A 70 -21.07 -8.47 0.13
N ILE A 71 -22.18 -9.01 -0.41
CA ILE A 71 -22.86 -10.21 0.13
C ILE A 71 -22.16 -11.50 -0.32
N MET A 72 -21.37 -11.45 -1.39
CA MET A 72 -20.71 -12.66 -1.91
C MET A 72 -19.79 -13.31 -0.86
N PRO A 73 -19.94 -14.62 -0.60
CA PRO A 73 -19.04 -15.35 0.27
C PRO A 73 -17.67 -15.51 -0.44
N ARG A 74 -16.72 -14.65 -0.09
CA ARG A 74 -15.40 -14.61 -0.73
C ARG A 74 -14.46 -15.68 -0.19
N PHE A 75 -14.48 -16.86 -0.79
CA PHE A 75 -13.62 -17.96 -0.38
C PHE A 75 -12.16 -17.82 -0.84
N ASN A 76 -11.89 -17.00 -1.87
CA ASN A 76 -10.57 -16.85 -2.48
C ASN A 76 -9.94 -15.47 -2.32
N THR A 77 -10.45 -14.63 -1.42
CA THR A 77 -9.95 -13.26 -1.23
C THR A 77 -9.28 -13.12 0.13
N PHE A 78 -8.14 -12.43 0.16
CA PHE A 78 -7.43 -12.12 1.40
C PHE A 78 -8.27 -11.22 2.32
N SER A 79 -8.24 -11.48 3.63
CA SER A 79 -8.87 -10.65 4.65
C SER A 79 -8.14 -10.75 5.99
N THR A 80 -7.66 -9.62 6.50
CA THR A 80 -7.05 -9.52 7.84
C THR A 80 -8.09 -9.72 8.95
N HIS A 81 -9.27 -9.13 8.78
CA HIS A 81 -10.35 -9.12 9.77
C HIS A 81 -11.30 -10.32 9.70
N ARG A 82 -10.97 -11.34 8.89
CA ARG A 82 -11.81 -12.53 8.66
C ARG A 82 -13.25 -12.22 8.18
N SER A 83 -13.45 -11.06 7.57
CA SER A 83 -14.75 -10.68 6.97
C SER A 83 -15.11 -11.55 5.77
N TYR A 84 -14.13 -12.24 5.20
CA TYR A 84 -14.28 -13.19 4.09
C TYR A 84 -14.09 -14.63 4.58
N PHE A 85 -14.86 -15.57 4.03
CA PHE A 85 -14.79 -17.00 4.39
C PHE A 85 -13.49 -17.70 3.98
N SER A 86 -12.53 -16.99 3.37
CA SER A 86 -11.21 -17.51 3.03
C SER A 86 -10.43 -18.05 4.24
N TRP A 87 -10.70 -17.54 5.44
CA TRP A 87 -10.07 -18.01 6.68
C TRP A 87 -10.35 -19.50 6.99
N LEU A 88 -11.45 -20.07 6.46
CA LEU A 88 -11.81 -21.47 6.63
C LEU A 88 -10.80 -22.43 5.95
N PHE A 89 -10.07 -21.96 4.95
CA PHE A 89 -9.11 -22.77 4.17
C PHE A 89 -7.68 -22.71 4.72
N GLY A 90 -7.50 -22.20 5.95
CA GLY A 90 -6.23 -22.17 6.65
C GLY A 90 -5.29 -21.03 6.22
N LYS A 91 -4.17 -20.90 6.96
CA LYS A 91 -3.22 -19.79 6.80
C LYS A 91 -2.22 -19.95 5.65
N LYS A 92 -2.14 -21.13 5.02
CA LYS A 92 -1.18 -21.46 3.95
C LYS A 92 -1.68 -21.13 2.54
N LYS A 93 -2.86 -20.53 2.45
CA LYS A 93 -3.46 -20.17 1.17
C LYS A 93 -2.71 -18.98 0.57
N GLU A 94 -2.26 -19.13 -0.66
CA GLU A 94 -1.68 -18.06 -1.46
C GLU A 94 -2.80 -17.24 -2.11
N TYR A 95 -2.59 -15.92 -2.17
CA TYR A 95 -3.56 -14.98 -2.74
C TYR A 95 -2.87 -14.12 -3.80
N VAL A 96 -3.50 -14.01 -4.96
CA VAL A 96 -3.15 -12.99 -5.95
C VAL A 96 -3.91 -11.72 -5.58
N ILE A 97 -3.17 -10.67 -5.23
CA ILE A 97 -3.71 -9.37 -4.83
C ILE A 97 -3.76 -8.47 -6.06
N ASP A 98 -4.91 -7.83 -6.27
CA ASP A 98 -5.15 -6.83 -7.31
C ASP A 98 -5.01 -5.41 -6.75
N ALA A 99 -4.94 -4.41 -7.63
CA ALA A 99 -4.77 -3.01 -7.25
C ALA A 99 -6.07 -2.30 -6.81
N ARG A 100 -7.18 -3.03 -6.64
CA ARG A 100 -8.49 -2.45 -6.34
C ARG A 100 -8.68 -2.15 -4.87
N VAL A 101 -9.28 -0.99 -4.59
CA VAL A 101 -9.80 -0.67 -3.26
C VAL A 101 -11.11 -1.44 -3.05
N LYS A 102 -11.09 -2.42 -2.13
CA LYS A 102 -12.26 -3.24 -1.78
C LYS A 102 -13.01 -2.60 -0.61
N GLY A 103 -14.13 -1.96 -0.92
CA GLY A 103 -14.93 -1.18 0.01
C GLY A 103 -14.79 0.33 -0.23
N GLY A 104 -15.43 1.14 0.60
CA GLY A 104 -15.30 2.60 0.58
C GLY A 104 -14.47 3.13 1.74
N GLU A 105 -13.99 4.36 1.57
CA GLU A 105 -13.37 5.17 2.63
C GLU A 105 -14.35 5.39 3.79
N ARG A 106 -13.84 5.34 5.03
CA ARG A 106 -14.59 5.58 6.26
C ARG A 106 -13.74 6.39 7.23
N HIS A 107 -14.41 7.05 8.17
CA HIS A 107 -13.70 7.69 9.28
C HIS A 107 -12.89 6.68 10.08
N MET A 108 -11.73 7.10 10.58
CA MET A 108 -10.85 6.26 11.38
C MET A 108 -11.50 5.87 12.70
N ILE A 109 -11.43 4.57 13.04
CA ILE A 109 -11.85 4.04 14.34
C ILE A 109 -10.60 3.57 15.07
N MET A 110 -10.49 3.89 16.36
CA MET A 110 -9.37 3.49 17.20
C MET A 110 -9.51 2.03 17.66
N SER A 111 -9.40 1.08 16.72
CA SER A 111 -9.55 -0.36 16.97
C SER A 111 -8.24 -1.09 17.34
N GLY A 112 -7.11 -0.37 17.37
CA GLY A 112 -5.79 -0.95 17.62
C GLY A 112 -5.31 -1.88 16.48
N GLU A 113 -5.79 -1.65 15.26
CA GLU A 113 -5.41 -2.42 14.08
C GLU A 113 -3.96 -2.17 13.67
N TYR A 114 -3.52 -0.91 13.71
CA TYR A 114 -2.18 -0.52 13.28
C TYR A 114 -1.12 -1.03 14.25
N ASP A 115 -1.36 -0.94 15.55
CA ASP A 115 -0.41 -1.35 16.61
C ASP A 115 -0.02 -2.84 16.54
N LYS A 116 -0.84 -3.69 15.87
CA LYS A 116 -0.54 -5.11 15.67
C LYS A 116 0.50 -5.39 14.59
N VAL A 117 0.68 -4.43 13.67
CA VAL A 117 1.55 -4.59 12.49
C VAL A 117 2.63 -3.52 12.42
N PHE A 118 2.52 -2.46 13.21
CA PHE A 118 3.49 -1.40 13.25
C PHE A 118 4.81 -1.89 13.88
N PRO A 119 5.96 -1.65 13.25
CA PRO A 119 7.23 -2.23 13.69
C PRO A 119 7.88 -1.49 14.88
N MET A 120 7.43 -0.27 15.18
CA MET A 120 7.99 0.59 16.23
C MET A 120 7.07 0.65 17.45
N ASP A 121 7.63 0.98 18.61
CA ASP A 121 6.88 1.16 19.86
C ASP A 121 6.27 2.57 19.95
N ILE A 122 5.34 2.85 19.03
CA ILE A 122 4.57 4.10 19.00
C ILE A 122 3.08 3.80 18.85
N TYR A 123 2.25 4.72 19.33
CA TYR A 123 0.80 4.64 19.17
C TYR A 123 0.38 5.14 17.78
N ALA A 124 0.61 4.33 16.74
CA ALA A 124 0.40 4.70 15.33
C ALA A 124 -1.01 5.23 15.05
N GLY A 125 -2.05 4.60 15.60
CA GLY A 125 -3.43 5.09 15.43
C GLY A 125 -3.66 6.48 16.03
N TYR A 126 -3.08 6.76 17.20
CA TYR A 126 -3.23 8.06 17.85
C TYR A 126 -2.42 9.12 17.11
N LEU A 127 -1.25 8.76 16.60
CA LEU A 127 -0.41 9.64 15.79
C LEU A 127 -1.15 10.07 14.52
N ILE A 128 -1.70 9.13 13.74
CA ILE A 128 -2.52 9.45 12.57
C ILE A 128 -3.70 10.36 12.94
N LYS A 129 -4.35 10.11 14.08
CA LYS A 129 -5.47 10.94 14.53
C LYS A 129 -5.02 12.38 14.83
N SER A 130 -3.87 12.54 15.46
CA SER A 130 -3.31 13.86 15.78
C SER A 130 -2.92 14.63 14.53
N ILE A 131 -2.40 13.95 13.50
CA ILE A 131 -2.09 14.55 12.19
C ILE A 131 -3.37 15.03 11.51
N ILE A 132 -4.41 14.18 11.42
CA ILE A 132 -5.71 14.55 10.84
C ILE A 132 -6.34 15.73 11.58
N ALA A 133 -6.17 15.80 12.90
CA ALA A 133 -6.69 16.89 13.73
C ALA A 133 -5.86 18.19 13.63
N GLY A 134 -4.66 18.15 13.05
CA GLY A 134 -3.73 19.28 13.02
C GLY A 134 -3.14 19.63 14.40
N ASP A 135 -3.13 18.69 15.34
CA ASP A 135 -2.65 18.89 16.71
C ASP A 135 -1.15 18.61 16.78
N ILE A 136 -0.32 19.65 16.60
CA ILE A 136 1.14 19.54 16.50
C ILE A 136 1.76 19.05 17.81
N ASP A 137 1.36 19.61 18.95
CA ASP A 137 1.89 19.22 20.26
C ASP A 137 1.72 17.72 20.51
N ARG A 138 0.57 17.16 20.13
CA ARG A 138 0.35 15.71 20.23
C ARG A 138 1.15 14.91 19.21
N GLN A 139 1.33 15.42 17.98
CA GLN A 139 2.15 14.74 16.97
C GLN A 139 3.60 14.58 17.48
N GLU A 140 4.17 15.65 18.06
CA GLU A 140 5.51 15.62 18.64
C GLU A 140 5.60 14.65 19.82
N ALA A 141 4.64 14.72 20.76
CA ALA A 141 4.59 13.83 21.92
C ALA A 141 4.45 12.35 21.54
N LEU A 142 3.87 12.06 20.37
CA LEU A 142 3.68 10.71 19.83
C LEU A 142 4.83 10.26 18.91
N GLY A 143 5.88 11.07 18.74
CA GLY A 143 7.10 10.67 18.03
C GLY A 143 7.04 10.83 16.50
N ILE A 144 6.33 11.83 15.99
CA ILE A 144 6.24 12.07 14.53
C ILE A 144 7.59 12.24 13.82
N TYR A 145 8.64 12.69 14.52
CA TYR A 145 9.99 12.85 13.96
C TYR A 145 10.74 11.54 13.74
N GLU A 146 10.27 10.44 14.37
CA GLU A 146 10.92 9.13 14.30
C GLU A 146 10.37 8.28 13.16
N VAL A 147 9.30 8.73 12.50
CA VAL A 147 8.60 7.95 11.46
C VAL A 147 8.79 8.53 10.06
N ALA A 148 8.73 7.66 9.08
CA ALA A 148 8.57 7.98 7.68
C ALA A 148 7.22 7.46 7.16
N PRO A 149 6.67 8.02 6.07
CA PRO A 149 5.46 7.50 5.44
C PRO A 149 5.51 5.99 5.18
N GLU A 150 6.63 5.51 4.66
CA GLU A 150 6.84 4.12 4.26
C GLU A 150 6.66 3.12 5.43
N ASP A 151 6.86 3.55 6.68
CA ASP A 151 6.64 2.73 7.88
C ASP A 151 5.15 2.37 8.08
N PHE A 152 4.26 3.20 7.54
CA PHE A 152 2.80 2.99 7.61
C PHE A 152 2.26 2.12 6.48
N ALA A 153 3.10 1.64 5.54
CA ALA A 153 2.59 0.94 4.36
C ALA A 153 1.88 -0.38 4.71
N ILE A 154 2.36 -1.11 5.72
CA ILE A 154 1.68 -2.33 6.21
C ILE A 154 0.40 -1.97 6.97
N ALA A 155 0.42 -0.90 7.77
CA ALA A 155 -0.75 -0.42 8.50
C ALA A 155 -1.87 0.01 7.53
N GLU A 156 -1.51 0.69 6.44
CA GLU A 156 -2.41 1.09 5.36
C GLU A 156 -3.02 -0.12 4.66
N PHE A 157 -2.23 -1.16 4.40
CA PHE A 157 -2.71 -2.39 3.79
C PHE A 157 -3.78 -3.11 4.65
N VAL A 158 -3.63 -3.10 5.98
CA VAL A 158 -4.60 -3.74 6.89
C VAL A 158 -5.77 -2.85 7.29
N ASP A 159 -5.69 -1.55 7.02
CA ASP A 159 -6.68 -0.56 7.46
C ASP A 159 -8.10 -0.90 6.98
N SER A 160 -9.03 -0.93 7.94
CA SER A 160 -10.45 -1.11 7.71
C SER A 160 -11.13 0.16 7.16
N SER A 161 -10.55 1.34 7.39
CA SER A 161 -11.08 2.64 7.00
C SER A 161 -10.68 3.08 5.58
N LYS A 162 -9.71 2.42 4.94
CA LYS A 162 -9.21 2.72 3.59
C LYS A 162 -8.61 4.11 3.45
N LEU A 163 -7.94 4.57 4.51
CA LEU A 163 -7.21 5.82 4.55
C LEU A 163 -5.81 5.65 3.95
N GLU A 164 -5.36 6.65 3.21
CA GLU A 164 -4.02 6.71 2.62
C GLU A 164 -3.01 7.14 3.70
N LEU A 165 -2.69 6.26 4.66
CA LEU A 165 -1.87 6.60 5.84
C LEU A 165 -0.50 7.18 5.45
N GLN A 166 0.15 6.63 4.42
CA GLN A 166 1.41 7.17 3.90
C GLN A 166 1.28 8.64 3.49
N ARG A 167 0.20 9.00 2.80
CA ARG A 167 -0.06 10.40 2.39
C ARG A 167 -0.30 11.29 3.61
N ILE A 168 -1.12 10.83 4.55
CA ILE A 168 -1.44 11.59 5.78
C ILE A 168 -0.16 11.91 6.56
N VAL A 169 0.74 10.94 6.72
CA VAL A 169 2.02 11.15 7.42
C VAL A 169 2.93 12.11 6.67
N ARG A 170 2.99 12.03 5.33
CA ARG A 170 3.75 12.98 4.52
C ARG A 170 3.24 14.42 4.74
N GLU A 171 1.93 14.60 4.72
CA GLU A 171 1.29 15.91 4.95
C GLU A 171 1.57 16.44 6.36
N GLY A 172 1.52 15.58 7.39
CA GLY A 172 1.89 15.95 8.76
C GLY A 172 3.34 16.43 8.87
N LEU A 173 4.28 15.71 8.27
CA LEU A 173 5.70 16.10 8.23
C LEU A 173 5.91 17.44 7.49
N ASP A 174 5.19 17.66 6.39
CA ASP A 174 5.27 18.91 5.63
C ASP A 174 4.72 20.12 6.42
N ILE A 175 3.65 19.92 7.19
CA ILE A 175 3.09 20.94 8.11
C ILE A 175 4.14 21.30 9.17
N LEU A 176 4.71 20.30 9.86
CA LEU A 176 5.73 20.54 10.88
C LEU A 176 6.94 21.27 10.34
N ARG A 177 7.39 20.90 9.13
CA ARG A 177 8.49 21.57 8.46
C ARG A 177 8.18 23.04 8.19
N LYS A 178 6.93 23.36 7.83
CA LYS A 178 6.50 24.73 7.54
C LYS A 178 6.43 25.59 8.80
N GLU A 179 5.99 25.04 9.93
CA GLU A 179 5.90 25.76 11.19
C GLU A 179 7.27 25.99 11.85
N ASN A 180 8.25 25.11 11.58
CA ASN A 180 9.61 25.20 12.13
C ASN A 180 10.64 25.88 11.21
N ALA A 181 10.23 26.36 10.03
CA ALA A 181 11.11 27.04 9.05
C ALA A 181 11.00 28.56 9.15
#